data_AF-A0AAX6RZR5-F1
#
_entry.id   AF-A0AAX6RZR5-F1
#
_cell.length_a   1.000
_cell.length_b   1.000
_cell.length_c   1.000
_cell.angle_alpha   90.00
_cell.angle_beta   90.00
_cell.angle_gamma   90.00
#
_symmetry.space_group_name_H-M   'P 1'
#
loop_
_entity.id
_entity.type
_entity.pdbx_description
1 polymer ?
#
loop_
_entity_poly.entity_id
_entity_poly.type
_entity_poly.pdbx_seq_one_letter_code
_entity_poly.pdbx_strand_id
1 'polypeptide(L)'
;MATLARLQARSRFLENQYYFRNSVVDAFRKKENCAAVKIQSWFRGCQVRAYIRHLHRIAIIIQKWWRGYLSRKHYQLKVEVAYYTMKMELYNAMAVRIQRRWRAYKVRKYCFNYFYYKQYLRAVSEANETVREILQEYAEIQESEEKKAELEREEKQRAEEARKMHYLLSTKQGPFRNINEVLEQRYKPLEPTLRVAQPIDELTPARQEFQGQEWVRNISDKMFLPFSSHHKKEKYMPSLFSSSKYDPISCRKQGFRSENPGKWICDKDFQTVFPSVDLFSKYGKSYSRAGQIV
;
A
#
# COMPACT_ATOMS: atom_id res chain seq x y z
N MET A 1 -104.94 80.72 -35.30
CA MET A 1 -103.85 80.59 -36.31
C MET A 1 -102.54 81.28 -35.89
N ALA A 2 -102.53 82.51 -35.38
CA ALA A 2 -101.29 83.26 -35.09
C ALA A 2 -100.44 82.77 -33.88
N THR A 3 -100.99 82.01 -32.94
CA THR A 3 -100.27 81.44 -31.78
C THR A 3 -99.49 80.18 -32.14
N LEU A 4 -100.10 79.28 -32.90
CA LEU A 4 -99.50 78.04 -33.37
C LEU A 4 -98.32 78.30 -34.33
N ALA A 5 -98.46 79.27 -35.23
CA ALA A 5 -97.36 79.70 -36.11
C ALA A 5 -96.15 80.25 -35.32
N ARG A 6 -96.37 81.00 -34.23
CA ARG A 6 -95.30 81.50 -33.35
C ARG A 6 -94.59 80.38 -32.60
N LEU A 7 -95.33 79.38 -32.12
CA LEU A 7 -94.75 78.21 -31.45
C LEU A 7 -93.94 77.34 -32.42
N GLN A 8 -94.43 77.13 -33.65
CA GLN A 8 -93.68 76.41 -34.69
C GLN A 8 -92.40 77.15 -35.09
N ALA A 9 -92.44 78.48 -35.24
CA ALA A 9 -91.26 79.29 -35.51
C ALA A 9 -90.24 79.20 -34.36
N ARG A 10 -90.70 79.22 -33.10
CA ARG A 10 -89.85 79.09 -31.91
C ARG A 10 -89.27 77.67 -31.77
N SER A 11 -90.04 76.63 -32.06
CA SER A 11 -89.59 75.23 -32.04
C SER A 11 -88.48 75.01 -33.06
N ARG A 12 -88.64 75.47 -34.31
CA ARG A 12 -87.58 75.41 -35.33
C ARG A 12 -86.33 76.18 -34.94
N PHE A 13 -86.49 77.35 -34.32
CA PHE A 13 -85.36 78.13 -33.82
C PHE A 13 -84.60 77.40 -32.71
N LEU A 14 -85.32 76.78 -31.76
CA LEU A 14 -84.71 76.01 -30.67
C LEU A 14 -84.01 74.75 -31.18
N GLU A 15 -84.61 74.02 -32.12
CA GLU A 15 -83.98 72.89 -32.79
C GLU A 15 -82.69 73.31 -33.49
N ASN A 16 -82.73 74.39 -34.29
CA ASN A 16 -81.53 74.91 -34.96
C ASN A 16 -80.44 75.34 -33.97
N GLN A 17 -80.81 75.99 -32.86
CA GLN A 17 -79.85 76.33 -31.80
C GLN A 17 -79.26 75.09 -31.14
N TYR A 18 -80.06 74.06 -30.88
CA TYR A 18 -79.62 72.81 -30.31
C TYR A 18 -78.64 72.08 -31.23
N TYR A 19 -78.98 71.93 -32.51
CA TYR A 19 -78.11 71.31 -33.51
C TYR A 19 -76.81 72.09 -33.70
N PHE A 20 -76.87 73.42 -33.75
CA PHE A 20 -75.67 74.25 -33.86
C PHE A 20 -74.74 74.08 -32.63
N ARG A 21 -75.30 74.09 -31.41
CA ARG A 21 -74.52 73.85 -30.18
C ARG A 21 -73.87 72.46 -30.18
N ASN A 22 -74.62 71.42 -30.53
CA ASN A 22 -74.07 70.06 -30.62
C ASN A 22 -73.00 69.94 -31.71
N SER A 23 -73.20 70.55 -32.88
CA SER A 23 -72.23 70.56 -33.97
C SER A 23 -70.91 71.24 -33.57
N VAL A 24 -70.97 72.32 -32.79
CA VAL A 24 -69.77 73.00 -32.27
C VAL A 24 -69.05 72.11 -31.24
N VAL A 25 -69.79 71.41 -30.38
CA VAL A 25 -69.22 70.47 -29.39
C VAL A 25 -68.60 69.24 -30.06
N ASP A 26 -69.24 68.70 -31.09
CA ASP A 26 -68.75 67.53 -31.82
C ASP A 26 -67.40 67.77 -32.49
N ALA A 27 -67.09 69.01 -32.86
CA ALA A 27 -65.77 69.39 -33.38
C ALA A 27 -64.64 69.15 -32.37
N PHE A 28 -64.90 69.34 -31.06
CA PHE A 28 -63.92 69.13 -29.98
C PHE A 28 -63.95 67.73 -29.39
N ARG A 29 -65.07 67.01 -29.51
CA ARG A 29 -65.28 65.67 -28.92
C ARG A 29 -64.16 64.68 -29.22
N LYS A 30 -63.68 64.64 -30.47
CA LYS A 30 -62.55 63.76 -30.85
C LYS A 30 -61.26 64.14 -30.12
N LYS A 31 -60.94 65.43 -30.03
CA LYS A 31 -59.73 65.95 -29.38
C LYS A 31 -59.75 65.67 -27.88
N GLU A 32 -60.88 65.91 -27.22
CA GLU A 32 -61.09 65.64 -25.80
C GLU A 32 -61.00 64.14 -25.49
N ASN A 33 -61.67 63.30 -26.29
CA ASN A 33 -61.59 61.85 -26.15
C ASN A 33 -60.15 61.33 -26.33
N CYS A 34 -59.41 61.83 -27.32
CA CYS A 34 -58.00 61.46 -27.49
C CYS A 34 -57.14 61.87 -26.28
N ALA A 35 -57.35 63.07 -25.73
CA ALA A 35 -56.65 63.52 -24.54
C ALA A 35 -57.01 62.66 -23.31
N ALA A 36 -58.29 62.37 -23.12
CA ALA A 36 -58.78 61.51 -22.03
C ALA A 36 -58.18 60.10 -22.13
N VAL A 37 -58.18 59.49 -23.31
CA VAL A 37 -57.58 58.16 -23.55
C VAL A 37 -56.09 58.17 -23.20
N LYS A 38 -55.33 59.21 -23.58
CA LYS A 38 -53.90 59.34 -23.24
C LYS A 38 -53.68 59.39 -21.73
N ILE A 39 -54.47 60.20 -21.01
CA ILE A 39 -54.37 60.32 -19.55
C ILE A 39 -54.72 58.99 -18.89
N GLN A 40 -55.82 58.36 -19.32
CA GLN A 40 -56.26 57.08 -18.77
C GLN A 40 -55.26 55.95 -19.04
N SER A 41 -54.72 55.83 -20.26
CA SER A 41 -53.73 54.81 -20.59
C SER A 41 -52.45 55.01 -19.81
N TRP A 42 -52.01 56.26 -19.62
CA TRP A 42 -50.86 56.59 -18.80
C TRP A 42 -51.08 56.16 -17.34
N PHE A 43 -52.23 56.53 -16.75
CA PHE A 43 -52.55 56.19 -15.37
C PHE A 43 -52.64 54.67 -15.14
N ARG A 44 -53.34 53.94 -16.02
CA ARG A 44 -53.41 52.47 -16.00
C ARG A 44 -52.00 51.87 -16.06
N GLY A 45 -51.13 52.40 -16.94
CA GLY A 45 -49.73 52.00 -17.02
C GLY A 45 -48.96 52.26 -15.73
N CYS A 46 -49.18 53.40 -15.07
CA CYS A 46 -48.56 53.72 -13.78
C CYS A 46 -48.97 52.73 -12.68
N GLN A 47 -50.26 52.36 -12.62
CA GLN A 47 -50.76 51.36 -11.66
C GLN A 47 -50.13 49.98 -11.90
N VAL A 48 -50.12 49.50 -13.15
CA VAL A 48 -49.52 48.20 -13.49
C VAL A 48 -48.02 48.17 -13.16
N ARG A 49 -47.27 49.23 -13.52
CA ARG A 49 -45.84 49.32 -13.19
C ARG A 49 -45.57 49.39 -11.69
N ALA A 50 -46.44 50.03 -10.91
CA ALA A 50 -46.32 50.03 -9.45
C ALA A 50 -46.53 48.62 -8.88
N TYR A 51 -47.53 47.90 -9.38
CA TYR A 51 -47.82 46.53 -8.98
C TYR A 51 -46.67 45.56 -9.34
N ILE A 52 -46.13 45.64 -10.56
CA ILE A 52 -44.98 44.83 -10.98
C ILE A 52 -43.75 45.08 -10.08
N ARG A 53 -43.46 46.34 -9.75
CA ARG A 53 -42.35 46.67 -8.82
C ARG A 53 -42.57 46.05 -7.44
N HIS A 54 -43.80 46.06 -6.94
CA HIS A 54 -44.16 45.41 -5.69
C HIS A 54 -43.92 43.89 -5.75
N LEU A 55 -44.38 43.22 -6.81
CA LEU A 55 -44.14 41.80 -7.02
C LEU A 55 -42.64 41.46 -7.10
N HIS A 56 -41.85 42.23 -7.85
CA HIS A 56 -40.40 42.06 -7.91
C HIS A 56 -39.74 42.23 -6.55
N ARG A 57 -40.17 43.20 -5.75
CA ARG A 57 -39.65 43.39 -4.39
C ARG A 57 -39.91 42.15 -3.52
N ILE A 58 -41.12 41.59 -3.58
CA ILE A 58 -41.46 40.36 -2.85
C ILE A 58 -40.58 39.20 -3.34
N ALA A 59 -40.47 39.02 -4.66
CA ALA A 59 -39.65 37.96 -5.24
C ALA A 59 -38.18 38.06 -4.80
N ILE A 60 -37.60 39.26 -4.82
CA ILE A 60 -36.22 39.52 -4.35
C ILE A 60 -36.06 39.14 -2.88
N ILE A 61 -37.04 39.48 -2.02
CA ILE A 61 -37.00 39.12 -0.60
C ILE A 61 -36.96 37.59 -0.46
N ILE A 62 -37.90 36.88 -1.08
CA ILE A 62 -37.96 35.41 -1.03
C ILE A 62 -36.64 34.80 -1.50
N GLN A 63 -36.14 35.24 -2.65
CA GLN A 63 -34.90 34.73 -3.21
C GLN A 63 -33.67 35.06 -2.34
N LYS A 64 -33.61 36.25 -1.72
CA LYS A 64 -32.55 36.64 -0.78
C LYS A 64 -32.53 35.70 0.42
N TRP A 65 -33.68 35.42 1.01
CA TRP A 65 -33.80 34.50 2.14
C TRP A 65 -33.40 33.08 1.76
N TRP A 66 -33.84 32.60 0.60
CA TRP A 66 -33.49 31.27 0.11
C TRP A 66 -31.99 31.11 -0.14
N ARG A 67 -31.35 32.07 -0.82
CA ARG A 67 -29.89 32.08 -1.03
C ARG A 67 -29.14 32.07 0.30
N GLY A 68 -29.60 32.85 1.27
CA GLY A 68 -29.03 32.86 2.62
C GLY A 68 -29.18 31.52 3.36
N TYR A 69 -30.35 30.88 3.27
CA TYR A 69 -30.60 29.56 3.85
C TYR A 69 -29.67 28.50 3.24
N LEU A 70 -29.56 28.46 1.91
CA LEU A 70 -28.73 27.49 1.20
C LEU A 70 -27.26 27.61 1.60
N SER A 71 -26.73 28.85 1.66
CA SER A 71 -25.35 29.10 2.10
C SER A 71 -25.12 28.63 3.54
N ARG A 72 -26.06 28.92 4.46
CA ARG A 72 -25.96 28.46 5.86
C ARG A 72 -25.99 26.95 5.97
N LYS A 73 -26.86 26.27 5.23
CA LYS A 73 -26.93 24.80 5.19
C LYS A 73 -25.61 24.18 4.70
N HIS A 74 -25.03 24.73 3.64
CA HIS A 74 -23.74 24.26 3.12
C HIS A 74 -22.59 24.51 4.09
N TYR A 75 -22.59 25.67 4.77
CA TYR A 75 -21.60 25.98 5.79
C TYR A 75 -21.70 25.04 7.00
N GLN A 76 -22.90 24.74 7.48
CA GLN A 76 -23.13 23.77 8.55
C GLN A 76 -22.52 22.40 8.21
N LEU A 77 -22.75 21.91 6.99
CA LEU A 77 -22.15 20.64 6.54
C LEU A 77 -20.62 20.70 6.54
N LYS A 78 -20.01 21.81 6.11
CA LYS A 78 -18.55 21.97 6.16
C LYS A 78 -18.01 21.93 7.59
N VAL A 79 -18.67 22.61 8.52
CA VAL A 79 -18.29 22.63 9.93
C VAL A 79 -18.43 21.23 10.54
N GLU A 80 -19.52 20.53 10.24
CA GLU A 80 -19.77 19.18 10.70
C GLU A 80 -18.69 18.20 10.21
N VAL A 81 -18.38 18.24 8.91
CA VAL A 81 -17.30 17.42 8.33
C VAL A 81 -15.96 17.73 8.98
N ALA A 82 -15.60 19.01 9.13
CA ALA A 82 -14.35 19.40 9.77
C ALA A 82 -14.25 18.91 11.22
N TYR A 83 -15.35 18.99 11.98
CA TYR A 83 -15.43 18.47 13.33
C TYR A 83 -15.18 16.96 13.37
N TYR A 84 -15.87 16.19 12.51
CA TYR A 84 -15.68 14.75 12.45
C TYR A 84 -14.26 14.37 12.03
N THR A 85 -13.68 15.06 11.05
CA THR A 85 -12.29 14.86 10.64
C THR A 85 -11.33 15.08 11.80
N MET A 86 -11.43 16.21 12.51
CA MET A 86 -10.58 16.52 13.66
C MET A 86 -10.71 15.46 14.77
N LYS A 87 -11.95 15.04 15.08
CA LYS A 87 -12.22 14.00 16.08
C LYS A 87 -11.62 12.65 15.68
N MET A 88 -11.77 12.26 14.42
CA MET A 88 -11.21 11.00 13.90
C MET A 88 -9.70 11.02 13.87
N GLU A 89 -9.06 12.12 13.48
CA GLU A 89 -7.61 12.29 13.52
C GLU A 89 -7.06 12.12 14.94
N LEU A 90 -7.72 12.72 15.94
CA LEU A 90 -7.35 12.57 17.35
C LEU A 90 -7.42 11.09 17.79
N TYR A 91 -8.53 10.39 17.50
CA TYR A 91 -8.64 8.98 17.86
C TYR A 91 -7.64 8.11 17.12
N ASN A 92 -7.41 8.35 15.83
CA ASN A 92 -6.41 7.64 15.04
C ASN A 92 -5.01 7.84 15.60
N ALA A 93 -4.64 9.07 15.97
CA ALA A 93 -3.35 9.37 16.60
C ALA A 93 -3.18 8.61 17.93
N MET A 94 -4.22 8.57 18.77
CA MET A 94 -4.18 7.80 20.03
C MET A 94 -4.09 6.30 19.77
N ALA A 95 -4.86 5.78 18.81
CA ALA A 95 -4.82 4.37 18.41
C ALA A 95 -3.42 3.97 17.93
N VAL A 96 -2.78 4.78 17.09
CA VAL A 96 -1.40 4.52 16.61
C VAL A 96 -0.41 4.49 17.78
N ARG A 97 -0.53 5.37 18.77
CA ARG A 97 0.35 5.37 19.95
C ARG A 97 0.20 4.08 20.77
N ILE A 98 -1.03 3.65 21.00
CA ILE A 98 -1.35 2.40 21.69
C ILE A 98 -0.81 1.20 20.90
N GLN A 99 -1.12 1.13 19.60
CA GLN A 99 -0.68 0.07 18.71
C GLN A 99 0.84 -0.01 18.62
N ARG A 100 1.54 1.12 18.49
CA ARG A 100 3.01 1.18 18.47
C ARG A 100 3.60 0.60 19.75
N ARG A 101 3.07 1.00 20.91
CA ARG A 101 3.52 0.50 22.22
C ARG A 101 3.30 -1.01 22.33
N TRP A 102 2.12 -1.48 21.95
CA TRP A 102 1.78 -2.90 21.94
C TRP A 102 2.72 -3.70 21.01
N ARG A 103 2.96 -3.23 19.78
CA ARG A 103 3.80 -3.94 18.80
C ARG A 103 5.23 -4.11 19.34
N ALA A 104 5.77 -3.06 19.95
CA ALA A 104 7.09 -3.12 20.58
C ALA A 104 7.12 -4.08 21.78
N TYR A 105 6.06 -4.08 22.61
CA TYR A 105 5.94 -5.06 23.70
C TYR A 105 5.91 -6.49 23.18
N LYS A 106 5.08 -6.79 22.17
CA LYS A 106 4.94 -8.13 21.59
C LYS A 106 6.29 -8.68 21.11
N VAL A 107 7.05 -7.87 20.36
CA VAL A 107 8.36 -8.29 19.83
C VAL A 107 9.32 -8.61 20.97
N ARG A 108 9.44 -7.73 21.96
CA ARG A 108 10.36 -7.93 23.10
C ARG A 108 9.96 -9.11 24.00
N LYS A 109 8.68 -9.44 24.07
CA LYS A 109 8.19 -10.52 24.93
C LYS A 109 8.23 -11.88 24.24
N TYR A 110 7.86 -11.94 22.96
CA TYR A 110 7.57 -13.21 22.28
C TYR A 110 8.45 -13.51 21.07
N CYS A 111 9.09 -12.53 20.44
CA CYS A 111 9.84 -12.76 19.19
C CYS A 111 11.36 -12.66 19.39
N PHE A 112 11.84 -11.68 20.16
CA PHE A 112 13.26 -11.36 20.24
C PHE A 112 13.72 -11.20 21.69
N ASN A 113 14.69 -12.02 22.09
CA ASN A 113 15.36 -11.91 23.39
C ASN A 113 16.76 -11.32 23.24
N TYR A 114 16.90 -10.06 23.63
CA TYR A 114 18.13 -9.27 23.49
C TYR A 114 19.35 -9.89 24.18
N PHE A 115 19.17 -10.48 25.36
CA PHE A 115 20.30 -11.00 26.14
C PHE A 115 20.92 -12.23 25.46
N TYR A 116 20.10 -13.13 24.93
CA TYR A 116 20.59 -14.28 24.17
C TYR A 116 21.24 -13.84 22.87
N TYR A 117 20.65 -12.87 22.15
CA TYR A 117 21.24 -12.35 20.93
C TYR A 117 22.60 -11.69 21.18
N LYS A 118 22.73 -10.92 22.27
CA LYS A 118 24.00 -10.30 22.66
C LYS A 118 25.07 -11.34 23.00
N GLN A 119 24.71 -12.40 23.73
CA GLN A 119 25.63 -13.49 24.06
C GLN A 119 26.05 -14.25 22.79
N TYR A 120 25.10 -14.56 21.92
CA TYR A 120 25.36 -15.19 20.63
C TYR A 120 26.36 -14.38 19.79
N LEU A 121 26.14 -13.07 19.65
CA LEU A 121 27.06 -12.19 18.91
C LEU A 121 28.46 -12.17 19.51
N ARG A 122 28.58 -12.21 20.85
CA ARG A 122 29.88 -12.26 21.51
C ARG A 122 30.59 -13.58 21.20
N ALA A 123 29.90 -14.72 21.33
CA ALA A 123 30.45 -16.02 21.00
C ALA A 123 30.87 -16.13 19.52
N VAL A 124 30.07 -15.54 18.61
CA VAL A 124 30.43 -15.45 17.18
C VAL A 124 31.67 -14.58 16.97
N SER A 125 31.80 -13.46 17.70
CA SER A 125 32.99 -12.60 17.62
C SER A 125 34.24 -13.34 18.09
N GLU A 126 34.15 -14.00 19.25
CA GLU A 126 35.25 -14.79 19.81
C GLU A 126 35.68 -15.92 18.86
N ALA A 127 34.72 -16.67 18.30
CA ALA A 127 35.01 -17.72 17.32
C ALA A 127 35.62 -17.18 16.02
N ASN A 128 35.20 -16.00 15.56
CA ASN A 128 35.82 -15.36 14.40
C ASN A 128 37.26 -14.93 14.68
N GLU A 129 37.56 -14.54 15.92
CA GLU A 129 38.89 -14.11 16.36
C GLU A 129 39.84 -15.32 16.41
N THR A 130 39.40 -16.44 17.00
CA THR A 130 40.19 -17.68 17.02
C THR A 130 40.46 -18.24 15.63
N VAL A 131 39.48 -18.17 14.71
CA VAL A 131 39.69 -18.59 13.31
C VAL A 131 40.75 -17.72 12.63
N ARG A 132 40.79 -16.41 12.92
CA ARG A 132 41.83 -15.53 12.36
C ARG A 132 43.21 -15.87 12.90
N GLU A 133 43.33 -16.16 14.20
CA GLU A 133 44.59 -16.58 14.83
C GLU A 133 45.10 -17.88 14.20
N ILE A 134 44.25 -18.90 14.06
CA ILE A 134 44.60 -20.17 13.41
C ILE A 134 45.05 -19.95 11.96
N LEU A 135 44.39 -19.07 11.21
CA LEU A 135 44.78 -18.74 9.84
C LEU A 135 46.14 -18.03 9.78
N GLN A 136 46.47 -17.20 10.77
CA GLN A 136 47.78 -16.56 10.88
C GLN A 136 48.87 -17.58 11.21
N GLU A 137 48.65 -18.44 12.21
CA GLU A 137 49.57 -19.52 12.56
C GLU A 137 49.84 -20.45 11.37
N TYR A 138 48.80 -20.82 10.63
CA TYR A 138 48.93 -21.65 9.44
C TYR A 138 49.78 -20.97 8.35
N ALA A 139 49.59 -19.67 8.13
CA ALA A 139 50.40 -18.91 7.18
C ALA A 139 51.88 -18.85 7.60
N GLU A 140 52.17 -18.63 8.89
CA GLU A 140 53.54 -18.63 9.41
C GLU A 140 54.21 -20.00 9.29
N ILE A 141 53.47 -21.07 9.58
CA ILE A 141 53.95 -22.44 9.41
C ILE A 141 54.29 -22.68 7.94
N GLN A 142 53.40 -22.32 7.01
CA GLN A 142 53.68 -22.46 5.58
C GLN A 142 54.92 -21.67 5.14
N GLU A 143 55.05 -20.40 5.54
CA GLU A 143 56.25 -19.61 5.23
C GLU A 143 57.53 -20.26 5.80
N SER A 144 57.44 -20.85 6.99
CA SER A 144 58.58 -21.53 7.62
C SER A 144 58.96 -22.82 6.89
N GLU A 145 57.96 -23.56 6.38
CA GLU A 145 58.14 -24.77 5.58
C GLU A 145 58.73 -24.44 4.21
N GLU A 146 58.25 -23.37 3.56
CA GLU A 146 58.79 -22.88 2.30
C GLU A 146 60.26 -22.47 2.43
N LYS A 147 60.61 -21.70 3.47
CA LYS A 147 62.00 -21.31 3.77
C LYS A 147 62.88 -22.54 4.00
N LYS A 148 62.40 -23.54 4.75
CA LYS A 148 63.12 -24.80 4.96
C LYS A 148 63.31 -25.57 3.64
N ALA A 149 62.28 -25.64 2.81
CA ALA A 149 62.34 -26.32 1.52
C ALA A 149 63.29 -25.59 0.55
N GLU A 150 63.33 -24.26 0.56
CA GLU A 150 64.29 -23.47 -0.21
C GLU A 150 65.73 -23.75 0.23
N LEU A 151 66.00 -23.73 1.53
CA LEU A 151 67.32 -24.09 2.07
C LEU A 151 67.72 -25.52 1.69
N GLU A 152 66.80 -26.49 1.76
CA GLU A 152 67.09 -27.87 1.36
C GLU A 152 67.36 -27.98 -0.16
N ARG A 153 66.64 -27.21 -1.00
CA ARG A 153 66.92 -27.14 -2.44
C ARG A 153 68.30 -26.53 -2.70
N GLU A 154 68.68 -25.46 -1.99
CA GLU A 154 70.01 -24.86 -2.09
C GLU A 154 71.11 -25.82 -1.65
N GLU A 155 70.90 -26.56 -0.56
CA GLU A 155 71.82 -27.62 -0.11
C GLU A 155 71.95 -28.75 -1.14
N LYS A 156 70.82 -29.19 -1.72
CA LYS A 156 70.82 -30.18 -2.80
C LYS A 156 71.56 -29.68 -4.04
N GLN A 157 71.35 -28.43 -4.43
CA GLN A 157 72.08 -27.79 -5.54
C GLN A 157 73.58 -27.73 -5.25
N ARG A 158 73.98 -27.26 -4.07
CA ARG A 158 75.39 -27.25 -3.64
C ARG A 158 76.00 -28.66 -3.65
N ALA A 159 75.25 -29.66 -3.20
CA ALA A 159 75.70 -31.06 -3.24
C ALA A 159 75.82 -31.60 -4.67
N GLU A 160 74.90 -31.24 -5.57
CA GLU A 160 74.99 -31.57 -7.00
C GLU A 160 76.17 -30.90 -7.67
N GLU A 161 76.42 -29.63 -7.40
CA GLU A 161 77.59 -28.90 -7.89
C GLU A 161 78.88 -29.55 -7.41
N ALA A 162 78.98 -29.89 -6.11
CA ALA A 162 80.11 -30.62 -5.57
C ALA A 162 80.31 -31.99 -6.26
N ARG A 163 79.22 -32.74 -6.55
CA ARG A 163 79.26 -33.99 -7.32
C ARG A 163 79.71 -33.77 -8.77
N LYS A 164 79.21 -32.73 -9.45
CA LYS A 164 79.63 -32.38 -10.80
C LYS A 164 81.11 -32.03 -10.83
N MET A 165 81.61 -31.30 -9.85
CA MET A 165 83.01 -30.90 -9.74
C MET A 165 83.92 -32.00 -9.18
N HIS A 166 83.40 -33.19 -8.85
CA HIS A 166 84.20 -34.27 -8.27
C HIS A 166 85.34 -34.74 -9.19
N TYR A 167 85.26 -34.53 -10.51
CA TYR A 167 86.35 -34.87 -11.45
C TYR A 167 87.63 -34.04 -11.23
N LEU A 168 87.53 -32.86 -10.60
CA LEU A 168 88.70 -32.05 -10.22
C LEU A 168 89.47 -32.71 -9.06
N LEU A 169 88.80 -33.54 -8.27
CA LEU A 169 89.40 -34.44 -7.30
C LEU A 169 89.70 -35.77 -8.00
N SER A 170 90.84 -35.81 -8.69
CA SER A 170 91.29 -36.96 -9.49
C SER A 170 91.16 -38.30 -8.75
N THR A 171 90.17 -39.11 -9.15
CA THR A 171 90.05 -40.52 -8.74
C THR A 171 90.81 -41.38 -9.75
N LYS A 172 91.72 -42.23 -9.26
CA LYS A 172 92.66 -43.04 -10.06
C LYS A 172 92.02 -44.15 -10.92
N GLN A 173 90.70 -44.18 -11.12
CA GLN A 173 89.99 -45.33 -11.68
C GLN A 173 89.37 -44.98 -13.05
N GLY A 174 89.90 -45.61 -14.10
CA GLY A 174 89.48 -45.41 -15.50
C GLY A 174 88.10 -46.01 -15.84
N PRO A 175 87.69 -45.99 -17.13
CA PRO A 175 86.29 -46.05 -17.58
C PRO A 175 85.63 -47.45 -17.51
N PHE A 176 86.31 -48.45 -16.93
CA PHE A 176 85.81 -49.82 -16.90
C PHE A 176 85.05 -50.07 -15.58
N ARG A 177 83.77 -50.44 -15.70
CA ARG A 177 82.95 -50.86 -14.55
C ARG A 177 83.45 -52.18 -13.96
N ASN A 178 83.24 -52.37 -12.66
CA ASN A 178 83.58 -53.63 -12.00
C ASN A 178 82.78 -54.79 -12.60
N ILE A 179 83.43 -55.94 -12.79
CA ILE A 179 82.86 -57.13 -13.46
C ILE A 179 81.55 -57.60 -12.80
N ASN A 180 81.46 -57.49 -11.47
CA ASN A 180 80.28 -57.91 -10.72
C ASN A 180 79.02 -57.08 -11.06
N GLU A 181 79.16 -55.76 -11.24
CA GLU A 181 78.04 -54.87 -11.62
C GLU A 181 77.52 -55.19 -13.03
N VAL A 182 78.41 -55.56 -13.94
CA VAL A 182 78.05 -55.95 -15.32
C VAL A 182 77.26 -57.25 -15.31
N LEU A 183 77.64 -58.21 -14.46
CA LEU A 183 76.92 -59.47 -14.31
C LEU A 183 75.53 -59.26 -13.69
N GLU A 184 75.43 -58.43 -12.65
CA GLU A 184 74.14 -58.09 -12.03
C GLU A 184 73.18 -57.41 -13.00
N GLN A 185 73.67 -56.49 -13.84
CA GLN A 185 72.85 -55.90 -14.91
C GLN A 185 72.40 -56.93 -15.94
N ARG A 186 73.28 -57.87 -16.32
CA ARG A 186 72.98 -58.89 -17.33
C ARG A 186 71.90 -59.88 -16.87
N TYR A 187 71.85 -60.16 -15.56
CA TYR A 187 70.89 -61.08 -14.97
C TYR A 187 69.71 -60.40 -14.26
N LYS A 188 69.55 -59.08 -14.41
CA LYS A 188 68.42 -58.36 -13.82
C LYS A 188 67.11 -58.84 -14.48
N PRO A 189 66.15 -59.41 -13.72
CA PRO A 189 64.87 -59.83 -14.27
C PRO A 189 64.09 -58.61 -14.79
N LEU A 190 63.44 -58.78 -15.94
CA LEU A 190 62.61 -57.73 -16.54
C LEU A 190 61.40 -57.46 -15.64
N GLU A 191 61.32 -56.25 -15.09
CA GLU A 191 60.11 -55.80 -14.39
C GLU A 191 58.97 -55.67 -15.42
N PRO A 192 57.78 -56.23 -15.15
CA PRO A 192 56.63 -56.06 -16.02
C PRO A 192 56.33 -54.56 -16.16
N THR A 193 56.22 -54.09 -17.40
CA THR A 193 55.90 -52.68 -17.66
C THR A 193 54.56 -52.33 -17.03
N LEU A 194 54.36 -51.08 -16.60
CA LEU A 194 53.16 -50.60 -15.88
C LEU A 194 51.82 -51.09 -16.48
N ARG A 195 51.78 -51.30 -17.82
CA ARG A 195 50.64 -51.83 -18.58
C ARG A 195 50.25 -53.28 -18.28
N VAL A 196 51.15 -54.07 -17.70
CA VAL A 196 50.93 -55.49 -17.32
C VAL A 196 50.56 -55.60 -15.84
N ALA A 197 51.01 -54.66 -15.01
CA ALA A 197 50.77 -54.67 -13.57
C ALA A 197 49.38 -54.14 -13.17
N GLN A 198 48.78 -53.26 -13.97
CA GLN A 198 47.44 -52.73 -13.71
C GLN A 198 46.40 -53.30 -14.69
N PRO A 199 45.24 -53.81 -14.19
CA PRO A 199 44.14 -54.21 -15.06
C PRO A 199 43.57 -53.00 -15.84
N ILE A 200 43.31 -53.19 -17.13
CA ILE A 200 42.87 -52.12 -18.06
C ILE A 200 41.55 -51.45 -17.60
N ASP A 201 40.77 -52.15 -16.79
CA ASP A 201 39.41 -51.74 -16.39
C ASP A 201 39.36 -50.90 -15.11
N GLU A 202 40.48 -50.47 -14.51
CA GLU A 202 40.52 -49.69 -13.24
C GLU A 202 39.68 -48.39 -13.27
N LEU A 203 39.44 -47.84 -14.45
CA LEU A 203 38.70 -46.59 -14.63
C LEU A 203 37.20 -46.74 -14.33
N THR A 204 36.66 -47.93 -14.58
CA THR A 204 35.24 -48.29 -14.39
C THR A 204 34.83 -48.38 -12.91
N PRO A 205 35.53 -49.14 -12.03
CA PRO A 205 35.21 -49.20 -10.61
C PRO A 205 35.47 -47.87 -9.89
N ALA A 206 36.53 -47.14 -10.25
CA ALA A 206 36.81 -45.81 -9.67
C ALA A 206 35.67 -44.81 -9.94
N ARG A 207 35.05 -44.87 -11.12
CA ARG A 207 33.87 -44.04 -11.47
C ARG A 207 32.62 -44.45 -10.69
N GLN A 208 32.43 -45.74 -10.44
CA GLN A 208 31.29 -46.23 -9.64
C GLN A 208 31.42 -45.84 -8.17
N GLU A 209 32.62 -45.92 -7.58
CA GLU A 209 32.88 -45.45 -6.22
C GLU A 209 32.58 -43.96 -6.07
N PHE A 210 32.99 -43.15 -7.05
CA PHE A 210 32.72 -41.70 -7.05
C PHE A 210 31.22 -41.39 -7.10
N GLN A 211 30.45 -42.08 -7.96
CA GLN A 211 28.98 -41.92 -8.02
C GLN A 211 28.29 -42.32 -6.72
N GLY A 212 28.77 -43.37 -6.05
CA GLY A 212 28.25 -43.78 -4.73
C GLY A 212 28.47 -42.72 -3.66
N GLN A 213 29.64 -42.09 -3.63
CA GLN A 213 29.95 -41.01 -2.69
C GLN A 213 29.09 -39.76 -2.92
N GLU A 214 28.80 -39.40 -4.19
CA GLU A 214 27.86 -38.31 -4.51
C GLU A 214 26.43 -38.63 -4.05
N TRP A 215 25.97 -39.87 -4.26
CA TRP A 215 24.61 -40.28 -3.90
C TRP A 215 24.35 -40.19 -2.38
N VAL A 216 25.33 -40.57 -1.56
CA VAL A 216 25.26 -40.44 -0.09
C VAL A 216 25.17 -38.98 0.37
N ARG A 217 25.67 -38.02 -0.43
CA ARG A 217 25.68 -36.59 -0.10
C ARG A 217 24.40 -35.86 -0.51
N ASN A 218 23.48 -36.50 -1.25
CA ASN A 218 22.24 -35.85 -1.68
C ASN A 218 21.20 -35.81 -0.55
N ILE A 219 20.80 -34.60 -0.17
CA ILE A 219 19.78 -34.33 0.87
C ILE A 219 18.34 -34.54 0.35
N SER A 220 18.16 -34.62 -0.97
CA SER A 220 16.85 -34.73 -1.62
C SER A 220 16.95 -35.45 -2.96
N ASP A 221 16.23 -36.56 -3.12
CA ASP A 221 16.10 -37.30 -4.39
C ASP A 221 15.16 -36.63 -5.41
N LYS A 222 14.52 -35.52 -5.04
CA LYS A 222 13.57 -34.85 -5.93
C LYS A 222 14.32 -34.03 -6.97
N MET A 223 14.19 -34.45 -8.22
CA MET A 223 14.64 -33.70 -9.39
C MET A 223 14.07 -32.27 -9.34
N PHE A 224 14.95 -31.27 -9.37
CA PHE A 224 14.53 -29.86 -9.39
C PHE A 224 13.80 -29.57 -10.71
N LEU A 225 12.48 -29.35 -10.63
CA LEU A 225 11.67 -28.99 -11.79
C LEU A 225 11.39 -27.48 -11.77
N PRO A 226 11.61 -26.75 -12.88
CA PRO A 226 11.37 -25.32 -12.94
C PRO A 226 9.92 -24.97 -12.60
N PHE A 227 9.74 -23.90 -11.83
CA PHE A 227 8.54 -23.50 -11.08
C PHE A 227 7.22 -23.27 -11.86
N SER A 228 7.12 -23.59 -13.16
CA SER A 228 6.08 -23.03 -14.02
C SER A 228 4.82 -23.88 -14.25
N SER A 229 4.71 -25.13 -13.76
CA SER A 229 3.54 -25.96 -14.13
C SER A 229 2.87 -26.85 -13.07
N HIS A 230 3.44 -27.08 -11.88
CA HIS A 230 2.94 -28.17 -11.02
C HIS A 230 1.69 -27.85 -10.19
N HIS A 231 1.42 -26.58 -9.88
CA HIS A 231 0.22 -26.21 -9.09
C HIS A 231 -1.07 -26.13 -9.92
N LYS A 232 -1.01 -26.32 -11.24
CA LYS A 232 -2.19 -26.16 -12.13
C LYS A 232 -3.12 -27.37 -12.13
N LYS A 233 -2.71 -28.53 -11.59
CA LYS A 233 -3.52 -29.76 -11.57
C LYS A 233 -3.93 -30.23 -10.17
N GLU A 234 -3.44 -29.59 -9.11
CA GLU A 234 -3.85 -29.94 -7.74
C GLU A 234 -5.18 -29.28 -7.38
N LYS A 235 -6.18 -30.09 -7.03
CA LYS A 235 -7.42 -29.59 -6.43
C LYS A 235 -7.10 -29.07 -5.03
N TYR A 236 -7.33 -27.78 -4.81
CA TYR A 236 -7.16 -27.14 -3.50
C TYR A 236 -7.95 -27.90 -2.42
N MET A 237 -7.25 -28.43 -1.41
CA MET A 237 -7.82 -29.07 -0.23
C MET A 237 -7.89 -28.05 0.91
N PRO A 238 -9.08 -27.66 1.40
CA PRO A 238 -9.21 -26.70 2.50
C PRO A 238 -8.64 -27.24 3.81
N SER A 239 -7.98 -26.36 4.56
CA SER A 239 -7.53 -26.62 5.93
C SER A 239 -8.70 -27.03 6.83
N LEU A 240 -8.54 -28.14 7.58
CA LEU A 240 -9.53 -28.68 8.52
C LEU A 240 -9.94 -27.68 9.62
N PHE A 241 -9.13 -26.64 9.88
CA PHE A 241 -9.40 -25.63 10.91
C PHE A 241 -10.20 -24.43 10.40
N SER A 242 -10.53 -24.37 9.11
CA SER A 242 -11.36 -23.34 8.51
C SER A 242 -12.76 -23.90 8.21
N SER A 243 -13.68 -23.83 9.18
CA SER A 243 -15.07 -24.29 9.04
C SER A 243 -15.97 -23.35 8.22
N SER A 244 -15.46 -22.21 7.74
CA SER A 244 -16.25 -21.32 6.91
C SER A 244 -16.28 -21.82 5.46
N LYS A 245 -17.45 -22.29 5.03
CA LYS A 245 -17.77 -22.52 3.61
C LYS A 245 -17.57 -21.19 2.86
N TYR A 246 -16.53 -21.12 2.02
CA TYR A 246 -16.31 -19.97 1.16
C TYR A 246 -17.25 -20.08 -0.04
N ASP A 247 -18.42 -19.44 0.04
CA ASP A 247 -19.36 -19.32 -1.07
C ASP A 247 -19.02 -18.08 -1.91
N PRO A 248 -18.44 -18.23 -3.12
CA PRO A 248 -18.00 -17.08 -3.94
C PRO A 248 -19.16 -16.18 -4.39
N ILE A 249 -20.39 -16.70 -4.32
CA ILE A 249 -21.61 -16.05 -4.82
C ILE A 249 -22.21 -15.11 -3.76
N SER A 250 -21.93 -15.32 -2.47
CA SER A 250 -22.49 -14.55 -1.36
C SER A 250 -22.04 -13.08 -1.37
N CYS A 251 -20.77 -12.82 -1.71
CA CYS A 251 -20.20 -11.47 -1.76
C CYS A 251 -20.76 -10.61 -2.90
N ARG A 252 -21.44 -11.20 -3.90
CA ARG A 252 -21.90 -10.47 -5.09
C ARG A 252 -23.35 -9.99 -4.98
N LYS A 253 -24.20 -10.62 -4.16
CA LYS A 253 -25.65 -10.30 -4.11
C LYS A 253 -26.02 -9.18 -3.14
N GLN A 254 -25.11 -8.77 -2.24
CA GLN A 254 -25.40 -7.76 -1.22
C GLN A 254 -24.51 -6.54 -1.48
N GLY A 255 -25.13 -5.44 -1.92
CA GLY A 255 -24.40 -4.18 -2.13
C GLY A 255 -23.68 -3.79 -0.85
N PHE A 256 -22.42 -3.34 -0.97
CA PHE A 256 -21.51 -3.08 0.16
C PHE A 256 -22.05 -2.10 1.23
N ARG A 257 -23.17 -1.43 0.96
CA ARG A 257 -23.87 -0.47 1.85
C ARG A 257 -25.33 -0.83 2.14
N SER A 258 -25.77 -2.08 1.96
CA SER A 258 -27.12 -2.46 2.39
C SER A 258 -27.18 -2.50 3.92
N GLU A 259 -27.78 -1.49 4.53
CA GLU A 259 -28.07 -1.50 5.96
C GLU A 259 -29.24 -2.45 6.24
N ASN A 260 -29.04 -3.43 7.12
CA ASN A 260 -30.09 -4.30 7.63
C ASN A 260 -30.53 -3.75 8.99
N PRO A 261 -31.53 -2.84 9.05
CA PRO A 261 -31.94 -2.20 10.30
C PRO A 261 -32.43 -3.21 11.37
N GLY A 262 -32.94 -4.38 10.97
CA GLY A 262 -33.36 -5.44 11.89
C GLY A 262 -32.24 -6.17 12.64
N LYS A 263 -30.96 -5.99 12.28
CA LYS A 263 -29.83 -6.56 13.05
C LYS A 263 -29.45 -5.75 14.29
N TRP A 264 -29.87 -4.49 14.35
CA TRP A 264 -29.46 -3.54 15.39
C TRP A 264 -30.51 -3.37 16.49
N ILE A 265 -31.72 -3.91 16.29
CA ILE A 265 -32.80 -3.92 17.26
C ILE A 265 -32.73 -5.28 17.96
N CYS A 266 -31.91 -5.38 19.00
CA CYS A 266 -31.99 -6.47 19.97
C CYS A 266 -32.80 -5.96 21.16
N ASP A 267 -33.92 -6.60 21.48
CA ASP A 267 -34.71 -6.35 22.70
C ASP A 267 -34.00 -6.82 23.99
N LYS A 268 -32.69 -7.02 23.94
CA LYS A 268 -31.88 -7.54 25.05
C LYS A 268 -30.98 -6.42 25.56
N ASP A 269 -31.17 -6.07 26.82
CA ASP A 269 -30.26 -5.16 27.53
C ASP A 269 -28.83 -5.71 27.53
N PHE A 270 -27.85 -4.80 27.45
CA PHE A 270 -26.43 -5.15 27.43
C PHE A 270 -26.04 -5.91 28.71
N GLN A 271 -25.57 -7.16 28.58
CA GLN A 271 -24.98 -7.91 29.68
C GLN A 271 -23.53 -7.46 29.93
N THR A 272 -23.25 -7.00 31.14
CA THR A 272 -21.91 -6.62 31.58
C THR A 272 -21.09 -7.89 31.85
N VAL A 273 -20.19 -8.25 30.94
CA VAL A 273 -19.36 -9.47 31.04
C VAL A 273 -18.18 -9.32 32.01
N PHE A 274 -17.86 -8.09 32.42
CA PHE A 274 -16.75 -7.82 33.34
C PHE A 274 -17.24 -7.22 34.67
N PRO A 275 -16.64 -7.60 35.82
CA PRO A 275 -16.90 -6.95 37.09
C PRO A 275 -16.54 -5.47 36.96
N SER A 276 -17.41 -4.59 37.45
CA SER A 276 -17.19 -3.15 37.41
C SER A 276 -15.91 -2.81 38.17
N VAL A 277 -14.94 -2.21 37.49
CA VAL A 277 -13.74 -1.66 38.15
C VAL A 277 -14.19 -0.54 39.09
N ASP A 278 -13.82 -0.62 40.37
CA ASP A 278 -14.26 0.32 41.44
C ASP A 278 -14.00 1.81 41.13
N LEU A 279 -13.06 2.08 40.24
CA LEU A 279 -12.82 3.44 39.77
C LEU A 279 -14.08 4.03 39.09
N PHE A 280 -14.84 3.23 38.34
CA PHE A 280 -16.02 3.70 37.59
C PHE A 280 -17.32 3.68 38.41
N SER A 281 -17.38 2.99 39.55
CA SER A 281 -18.54 3.06 40.46
C SER A 281 -18.65 4.44 41.12
N LYS A 282 -17.51 5.14 41.30
CA LYS A 282 -17.45 6.50 41.82
C LYS A 282 -17.92 7.56 40.83
N TYR A 283 -17.65 7.37 39.53
CA TYR A 283 -18.00 8.33 38.46
C TYR A 283 -19.32 8.01 37.74
N GLY A 284 -19.85 6.79 37.87
CA GLY A 284 -21.13 6.40 37.27
C GLY A 284 -22.36 7.03 37.92
N LYS A 285 -22.22 7.64 39.11
CA LYS A 285 -23.33 8.31 39.82
C LYS A 285 -23.51 9.78 39.45
N SER A 286 -22.57 10.40 38.74
CA SER A 286 -22.65 11.83 38.38
C SER A 286 -23.31 12.10 37.03
N TYR A 287 -23.69 11.06 36.27
CA TYR A 287 -24.40 11.23 35.01
C TYR A 287 -25.78 10.58 35.13
N SER A 288 -26.77 11.42 35.44
CA SER A 288 -28.17 11.00 35.40
C SER A 288 -28.56 10.60 33.98
N ARG A 289 -29.32 9.52 33.88
CA ARG A 289 -30.06 9.15 32.67
C ARG A 289 -30.95 10.35 32.31
N ALA A 290 -30.61 11.05 31.23
CA ALA A 290 -31.44 12.07 30.62
C ALA A 290 -31.91 13.20 31.57
N GLY A 291 -30.99 14.07 32.01
CA GLY A 291 -31.32 15.49 32.20
C GLY A 291 -32.23 15.89 33.38
N GLN A 292 -32.31 15.11 34.45
CA GLN A 292 -32.77 15.63 35.75
C GLN A 292 -31.57 15.94 36.65
N ILE A 293 -31.53 17.19 37.13
CA ILE A 293 -30.61 17.70 38.15
C ILE A 293 -31.23 17.38 39.52
N VAL A 294 -30.47 16.72 40.40
CA VAL A 294 -30.67 16.74 41.86
C VAL A 294 -29.59 17.63 42.44
#